data_AF-A0A931QWW9-F1
#
_entry.id   AF-A0A931QWW9-F1
#
_cell.length_a   1.000
_cell.length_b   1.000
_cell.length_c   1.000
_cell.angle_alpha   90.00
_cell.angle_beta   90.00
_cell.angle_gamma   90.00
#
_symmetry.space_group_name_H-M   'P 1'
#
loop_
_entity.id
_entity.type
_entity.pdbx_description
1 polymer ?
#
loop_
_entity_poly.entity_id
_entity_poly.type
_entity_poly.pdbx_seq_one_letter_code
_entity_poly.pdbx_strand_id
1 'polypeptide(L)' 'MTRKTLPKTPSFLVEYERETDKRWIADIPNLPGVMAYGLTKTEARKKVFAIALRTLADKVEHGITPASVTKLFSNEMAHS' A
#
# COMPACT_ATOMS: atom_id res chain seq x y z
N MET A 1 18.38 27.93 7.52
CA MET A 1 18.36 26.45 7.62
C MET A 1 17.06 25.94 7.01
N THR A 2 17.06 25.64 5.72
CA THR A 2 15.85 25.19 5.01
C THR A 2 15.72 23.68 5.20
N ARG A 3 14.71 23.21 5.95
CA ARG A 3 14.40 21.78 6.04
C ARG A 3 13.95 21.32 4.67
N LYS A 4 14.81 20.59 3.96
CA LYS A 4 14.48 19.92 2.69
C LYS A 4 13.44 18.84 3.03
N THR A 5 12.16 19.11 2.79
CA THR A 5 11.10 18.11 2.92
C THR A 5 11.30 17.06 1.84
N LEU A 6 11.70 15.85 2.23
CA LEU A 6 11.73 14.69 1.35
C LEU A 6 10.32 14.45 0.77
N PRO A 7 10.19 14.15 -0.53
CA PRO A 7 8.90 13.82 -1.12
C PRO A 7 8.30 12.62 -0.36
N LYS A 8 7.07 12.80 0.14
CA LYS A 8 6.34 11.77 0.88
C LYS A 8 5.87 10.72 -0.14
N THR A 9 6.67 9.68 -0.37
CA THR A 9 6.20 8.46 -1.02
C THR A 9 4.90 8.01 -0.34
N PRO A 10 3.84 7.65 -1.06
CA PRO A 10 2.59 7.23 -0.44
C PRO A 10 2.85 5.98 0.43
N SER A 11 2.87 6.20 1.75
CA SER A 11 3.02 5.14 2.74
C SER A 11 1.63 4.61 3.09
N PHE A 12 1.30 3.41 2.65
CA PHE A 12 0.18 2.66 3.23
C PHE A 12 0.57 2.22 4.63
N LEU A 13 -0.27 2.56 5.61
CA LEU A 13 -0.15 1.97 6.95
C LEU A 13 -0.56 0.50 6.83
N VAL A 14 0.34 -0.39 7.19
CA VAL A 14 0.07 -1.82 7.23
C VAL A 14 0.02 -2.23 8.70
N GLU A 15 -1.13 -2.75 9.11
CA GLU A 15 -1.32 -3.36 10.42
C GLU A 15 -1.00 -4.84 10.33
N TYR A 16 -0.39 -5.39 11.37
CA TYR A 16 0.01 -6.79 11.40
C TYR A 16 -0.49 -7.44 12.67
N GLU A 17 -1.12 -8.59 12.51
CA GLU A 17 -1.55 -9.44 13.61
C GLU A 17 -0.98 -10.85 13.42
N ARG A 18 -0.79 -11.55 14.53
CA ARG A 18 -0.34 -12.94 14.52
C ARG A 18 -1.45 -13.83 15.05
N GLU A 19 -1.88 -14.75 14.20
CA GLU A 19 -2.94 -15.70 14.51
C GLU A 19 -2.51 -16.77 15.50
N THR A 20 -3.49 -17.42 16.12
CA THR A 20 -3.28 -18.54 17.06
C THR A 20 -2.56 -19.73 16.41
N ASP A 21 -2.77 -19.94 15.11
CA ASP A 21 -2.09 -20.94 14.28
C ASP A 21 -0.70 -20.51 13.77
N LYS A 22 -0.20 -19.37 14.30
CA LYS A 22 1.10 -18.75 14.00
C LYS A 22 1.20 -18.08 12.62
N ARG A 23 0.15 -18.06 11.80
CA ARG A 23 0.13 -17.26 10.56
C ARG A 23 0.17 -15.76 10.89
N TRP A 24 0.71 -14.99 9.97
CA TRP A 24 0.67 -13.53 10.00
C TRP A 24 -0.45 -13.03 9.12
N ILE A 25 -1.20 -12.06 9.64
CA ILE A 25 -2.12 -11.22 8.89
C ILE A 25 -1.44 -9.88 8.65
N ALA A 26 -1.59 -9.35 7.44
CA ALA A 26 -1.29 -7.98 7.12
C ALA A 26 -2.54 -7.33 6.54
N ASP A 27 -2.99 -6.23 7.12
CA ASP A 27 -4.18 -5.48 6.70
C ASP A 27 -3.81 -4.03 6.39
N ILE A 28 -4.54 -3.41 5.46
CA ILE A 28 -4.43 -1.98 5.13
C ILE A 28 -5.80 -1.34 5.42
N PRO A 29 -6.01 -0.80 6.64
CA PRO A 29 -7.33 -0.34 7.07
C PRO A 29 -7.91 0.79 6.19
N ASN A 30 -7.04 1.59 5.57
CA ASN A 30 -7.45 2.68 4.68
C ASN A 30 -7.83 2.21 3.26
N LEU A 31 -7.73 0.91 2.97
CA LEU A 31 -8.10 0.30 1.71
C LEU A 31 -8.97 -0.94 2.00
N PRO A 32 -10.28 -0.76 2.22
CA PRO A 32 -11.17 -1.85 2.62
C PRO A 32 -11.07 -3.06 1.67
N GLY A 33 -10.95 -4.25 2.26
CA GLY A 33 -10.80 -5.51 1.53
C GLY A 33 -9.35 -5.89 1.19
N VAL A 34 -8.36 -5.06 1.53
CA VAL A 34 -6.94 -5.34 1.26
C VAL A 34 -6.25 -5.91 2.49
N MET A 35 -6.31 -7.24 2.57
CA MET A 35 -5.70 -8.04 3.62
C MET A 35 -5.01 -9.27 3.03
N ALA A 36 -3.93 -9.74 3.64
CA ALA A 36 -3.24 -10.96 3.24
C ALA A 36 -2.68 -11.78 4.40
N TYR A 37 -2.65 -13.09 4.21
CA TYR A 37 -2.01 -14.04 5.12
C TYR A 37 -0.63 -14.48 4.62
N GLY A 38 0.30 -14.72 5.55
CA GLY A 38 1.61 -15.32 5.28
C GLY A 38 2.12 -16.17 6.44
N LEU A 39 3.03 -17.10 6.17
CA LEU A 39 3.73 -17.86 7.21
C LEU A 39 4.72 -16.97 7.98
N THR A 40 5.17 -15.88 7.35
CA THR A 40 6.03 -14.86 7.97
C THR A 40 5.44 -13.47 7.80
N LYS A 41 5.82 -12.54 8.69
CA LYS A 41 5.43 -11.12 8.59
C LYS A 41 5.82 -10.50 7.25
N THR A 42 7.01 -10.86 6.75
CA THR A 42 7.53 -10.39 5.46
C THR A 42 6.70 -10.92 4.29
N GLU A 43 6.26 -12.18 4.35
CA GLU A 43 5.40 -12.77 3.34
C GLU A 43 4.01 -12.10 3.31
N ALA A 44 3.38 -11.93 4.47
CA ALA A 44 2.10 -11.22 4.59
C ALA A 44 2.21 -9.79 4.03
N ARG A 45 3.30 -9.07 4.36
CA ARG A 45 3.62 -7.74 3.81
C ARG A 45 3.69 -7.72 2.29
N LYS A 46 4.44 -8.64 1.68
CA LYS A 46 4.59 -8.69 0.21
C LYS A 46 3.24 -8.94 -0.47
N LYS A 47 2.45 -9.86 0.08
CA LYS A 47 1.11 -10.20 -0.44
C LYS A 47 0.14 -9.03 -0.32
N VAL A 48 0.07 -8.37 0.84
CA VAL A 48 -0.88 -7.25 1.03
C VAL A 48 -0.55 -6.07 0.10
N PHE A 49 0.73 -5.80 -0.15
CA PHE A 49 1.13 -4.78 -1.13
C PHE A 49 0.75 -5.16 -2.56
N ALA A 50 0.90 -6.43 -2.95
CA ALA A 50 0.45 -6.87 -4.27
C ALA A 50 -1.07 -6.70 -4.45
N ILE A 51 -1.85 -7.02 -3.42
CA ILE A 51 -3.31 -6.82 -3.42
C ILE A 51 -3.66 -5.32 -3.48
N ALA A 52 -2.94 -4.48 -2.72
CA ALA A 52 -3.14 -3.04 -2.76
C ALA A 52 -2.92 -2.48 -4.17
N LEU A 53 -1.83 -2.85 -4.83
CA LEU A 53 -1.53 -2.41 -6.19
C LEU A 53 -2.63 -2.82 -7.19
N ARG A 54 -3.10 -4.07 -7.12
CA ARG A 54 -4.21 -4.56 -7.95
C ARG A 54 -5.48 -3.77 -7.70
N THR A 55 -5.85 -3.60 -6.44
CA THR A 55 -7.05 -2.83 -6.04
C THR A 55 -7.00 -1.40 -6.54
N LEU A 56 -5.82 -0.77 -6.51
CA LEU A 56 -5.64 0.59 -7.02
C LEU A 56 -5.73 0.64 -8.54
N ALA A 57 -5.18 -0.35 -9.25
CA ALA A 57 -5.31 -0.48 -10.70
C ALA A 57 -6.78 -0.67 -11.11
N ASP A 58 -7.49 -1.58 -10.46
CA ASP A 58 -8.91 -1.84 -10.73
C ASP A 58 -9.74 -0.55 -10.56
N LYS A 59 -9.47 0.24 -9.52
CA LYS A 59 -10.16 1.54 -9.30
C LYS A 59 -9.93 2.51 -10.46
N VAL A 60 -8.68 2.59 -10.95
CA VAL A 60 -8.31 3.46 -12.09
C VAL A 60 -9.04 3.02 -13.36
N GLU A 61 -9.10 1.72 -13.64
CA GLU A 61 -9.82 1.18 -14.80
C GLU A 61 -11.32 1.52 -14.78
N HIS A 62 -11.92 1.60 -13.58
CA HIS A 62 -13.31 2.00 -13.39
C HIS A 62 -13.52 3.53 -13.33
N GLY A 63 -12.50 4.33 -13.66
CA GLY A 63 -12.60 5.80 -13.71
C GLY A 63 -12.48 6.49 -12.35
N ILE A 64 -12.10 5.77 -11.30
CA ILE A 64 -11.83 6.34 -9.98
C ILE A 64 -10.31 6.48 -9.86
N THR A 65 -9.81 7.70 -9.64
CA THR A 65 -8.39 7.94 -9.38
C THR A 65 -8.17 8.26 -7.90
N PRO A 66 -7.85 7.28 -7.03
CA PRO A 66 -7.60 7.56 -5.62
C PRO A 66 -6.41 8.51 -5.46
N ALA A 67 -6.45 9.40 -4.46
CA ALA A 67 -5.34 10.30 -4.15
C ALA A 67 -4.00 9.57 -3.92
N SER A 68 -4.06 8.33 -3.41
CA SER A 68 -2.88 7.47 -3.26
C SER A 68 -2.25 7.09 -4.60
N VAL A 69 -3.06 6.89 -5.65
CA VAL A 69 -2.59 6.64 -7.03
C VAL A 69 -2.00 7.89 -7.63
N THR A 70 -2.66 9.04 -7.46
CA THR A 70 -2.11 10.34 -7.91
C THR A 70 -0.72 10.57 -7.32
N LYS A 71 -0.54 10.32 -6.01
CA LYS A 71 0.77 10.44 -5.33
C LYS A 71 1.82 9.44 -5.80
N LEU A 72 1.43 8.25 -6.29
CA LEU A 72 2.37 7.29 -6.87
C LEU A 72 2.96 7.84 -8.18
N PHE A 73 2.14 8.42 -9.05
CA PHE A 73 2.56 8.89 -10.38
C PHE A 73 3.06 10.35 -10.40
N SER A 74 2.69 11.19 -9.43
CA SER A 74 3.26 12.55 -9.30
C SER A 74 4.78 12.54 -9.01
N ASN A 75 5.36 11.39 -8.68
CA ASN A 75 6.79 11.22 -8.48
C ASN A 75 7.56 10.86 -9.77
N GLU A 76 6.86 10.70 -10.91
CA GLU A 76 7.44 10.43 -12.24
C GLU A 76 7.50 11.71 -13.12
N MET A 77 6.65 12.72 -12.86
CA MET A 77 6.61 13.99 -13.64
C MET A 77 7.51 15.11 -13.06
N ALA A 78 8.52 14.78 -12.25
CA ALA A 78 9.47 15.74 -11.68
C ALA A 78 10.89 15.61 -12.27
N HIS A 79 11.08 14.79 -13.29
CA HIS A 79 12.35 14.62 -14.03
C HIS A 79 12.11 14.75 -15.54
N SER A 80 11.72 15.94 -15.99
CA SER A 80 11.85 16.39 -17.37
C SER A 80 12.65 17.67 -17.40
#